data_AF-A0A2W5T1C9-F1
#
_entry.id   AF-A0A2W5T1C9-F1
#
_cell.length_a   1.000
_cell.length_b   1.000
_cell.length_c   1.000
_cell.angle_alpha   90.00
_cell.angle_beta   90.00
_cell.angle_gamma   90.00
#
_symmetry.space_group_name_H-M   'P 1'
#
loop_
_entity.id
_entity.type
_entity.pdbx_description
1 polymer ?
#
loop_
_entity_poly.entity_id
_entity_poly.type
_entity_poly.pdbx_seq_one_letter_code
_entity_poly.pdbx_strand_id
1 'polypeptide(L)'
;MADSEISTSLSRPSRRDVLSAALMTIGVTSFNNSAATAPQDGGATDAAVLAWEAWRAAHRRTLALCRKQQRLESELARTIGFPQAFLAATELPSPVRINSLWQFDELAGDVPSLCVRRAEVAAVLRAHQQRWDDADRAIGYSVARQQEEAASADEERLIARLFATDATSLRGLSAKLGALIAVGADGAEGRHFPWPQMRRIRRDVTRLAELHEQRTSTFTA
;
A
#
# COMPACT_ATOMS: atom_id res chain seq x y z
N MET A 1 -25.12 -14.28 12.36
CA MET A 1 -23.75 -14.63 11.93
C MET A 1 -23.77 -14.90 10.44
N ALA A 2 -23.34 -13.90 9.67
CA ALA A 2 -22.87 -13.99 8.29
C ALA A 2 -22.35 -12.58 7.97
N ASP A 3 -21.09 -12.51 7.57
CA ASP A 3 -20.26 -11.33 7.43
C ASP A 3 -20.65 -10.48 6.21
N SER A 4 -20.44 -9.16 6.29
CA SER A 4 -19.59 -8.43 5.33
C SER A 4 -19.65 -6.91 5.52
N GLU A 5 -18.47 -6.36 5.40
CA GLU A 5 -18.00 -5.07 5.87
C GLU A 5 -18.56 -3.90 5.05
N ILE A 6 -18.98 -2.86 5.76
CA ILE A 6 -19.15 -1.52 5.20
C ILE A 6 -17.75 -1.00 4.90
N SER A 7 -17.30 -1.15 3.66
CA SER A 7 -16.03 -0.61 3.17
C SER A 7 -16.17 0.90 2.95
N THR A 8 -16.32 1.65 4.04
CA THR A 8 -15.93 3.06 4.10
C THR A 8 -14.43 3.10 3.93
N SER A 9 -13.96 3.53 2.75
CA SER A 9 -12.58 3.90 2.42
C SER A 9 -11.60 3.58 3.54
N LEU A 10 -11.18 2.32 3.61
CA LEU A 10 -10.17 1.90 4.56
C LEU A 10 -8.98 2.83 4.32
N SER A 11 -8.67 3.65 5.33
CA SER A 11 -7.31 4.12 5.52
C SER A 11 -6.47 2.86 5.42
N ARG A 12 -5.85 2.64 4.25
CA ARG A 12 -4.84 1.61 4.09
C ARG A 12 -3.91 1.76 5.30
N PRO A 13 -3.42 0.66 5.90
CA PRO A 13 -2.24 0.77 6.73
C PRO A 13 -1.26 1.66 5.96
N SER A 14 -0.82 2.74 6.59
CA SER A 14 0.18 3.60 5.97
C SER A 14 1.32 2.69 5.52
N ARG A 15 2.02 2.98 4.43
CA ARG A 15 3.27 2.26 4.09
C ARG A 15 4.24 2.14 5.30
N ARG A 16 4.05 3.01 6.31
CA ARG A 16 4.66 3.00 7.64
C ARG A 16 4.23 1.86 8.56
N ASP A 17 3.00 1.37 8.49
CA ASP A 17 2.51 0.23 9.26
C ASP A 17 3.10 -1.08 8.71
N VAL A 18 3.32 -1.16 7.40
CA VAL A 18 4.08 -2.24 6.74
C VAL A 18 5.56 -2.23 7.17
N LEU A 19 6.20 -1.06 7.21
CA LEU A 19 7.56 -0.93 7.73
C LEU A 19 7.63 -1.26 9.22
N SER A 20 6.63 -0.84 10.01
CA SER A 20 6.57 -1.14 11.45
C SER A 20 6.37 -2.63 11.69
N ALA A 21 5.47 -3.29 10.97
CA ALA A 21 5.28 -4.73 11.04
C ALA A 21 6.55 -5.48 10.61
N ALA A 22 7.17 -5.13 9.48
CA ALA A 22 8.40 -5.76 9.02
C ALA A 22 9.58 -5.54 9.98
N LEU A 23 9.72 -4.34 10.57
CA LEU A 23 10.76 -4.05 11.56
C LEU A 23 10.49 -4.76 12.91
N MET A 24 9.22 -4.97 13.29
CA MET A 24 8.85 -5.74 14.48
C MET A 24 9.12 -7.23 14.32
N THR A 25 8.98 -7.80 13.12
CA THR A 25 9.40 -9.20 12.85
C THR A 25 10.91 -9.36 12.85
N ILE A 26 11.66 -8.28 12.57
CA ILE A 26 13.13 -8.22 12.69
C ILE A 26 13.55 -7.88 14.14
N GLY A 27 12.63 -7.98 15.11
CA GLY A 27 12.86 -7.75 16.53
C GLY A 27 14.16 -8.37 17.07
N VAL A 28 15.19 -7.52 17.18
CA VAL A 28 16.26 -7.44 18.20
C VAL A 28 17.15 -8.69 18.43
N THR A 29 16.97 -9.80 17.72
CA THR A 29 17.65 -11.07 18.03
C THR A 29 18.80 -11.48 17.11
N SER A 30 19.38 -10.58 16.32
CA SER A 30 20.60 -10.91 15.56
C SER A 30 21.59 -9.75 15.38
N PHE A 31 21.87 -9.01 16.45
CA PHE A 31 23.14 -8.26 16.54
C PHE A 31 24.23 -9.03 17.31
N ASN A 32 23.89 -10.20 17.88
CA ASN A 32 24.85 -11.05 18.58
C ASN A 32 25.03 -12.38 17.85
N ASN A 33 26.27 -12.59 17.38
CA ASN A 33 26.82 -13.77 16.73
C ASN A 33 26.41 -14.02 15.27
N SER A 34 27.19 -13.44 14.36
CA SER A 34 27.77 -14.26 13.30
C SER A 34 29.28 -14.15 13.34
N ALA A 35 29.92 -15.29 13.56
CA ALA A 35 31.35 -15.46 13.36
C ALA A 35 31.70 -14.92 11.98
N ALA A 36 32.76 -14.12 11.90
CA ALA A 36 33.29 -13.59 10.65
C ALA A 36 33.57 -14.75 9.69
N THR A 37 32.62 -15.05 8.81
CA THR A 37 32.86 -15.91 7.67
C THR A 37 33.88 -15.17 6.81
N ALA A 38 35.04 -15.80 6.63
CA ALA A 38 36.13 -15.27 5.82
C ALA A 38 35.63 -14.74 4.47
N PRO A 39 36.24 -13.68 3.91
CA PRO A 39 35.84 -13.14 2.63
C PRO A 39 35.95 -14.25 1.59
N GLN A 40 34.80 -14.71 1.10
CA GLN A 40 34.72 -15.52 -0.11
C GLN A 40 35.05 -14.57 -1.26
N ASP A 41 36.34 -14.50 -1.54
CA ASP A 41 36.91 -13.82 -2.70
C ASP A 41 36.46 -14.58 -3.94
N GLY A 42 35.59 -13.97 -4.74
CA GLY A 42 35.09 -14.56 -5.98
C GLY A 42 33.71 -14.08 -6.40
N GLY A 43 33.63 -12.90 -7.02
CA GLY A 43 32.60 -12.51 -8.02
C GLY A 43 31.11 -12.64 -7.68
N ALA A 44 30.74 -13.08 -6.48
CA ALA A 44 29.36 -13.34 -6.10
C ALA A 44 28.63 -12.01 -5.90
N THR A 45 27.62 -11.77 -6.74
CA THR A 45 26.77 -10.58 -6.63
C THR A 45 26.12 -10.53 -5.25
N ASP A 46 26.28 -9.41 -4.54
CA ASP A 46 25.70 -9.18 -3.21
C ASP A 46 24.20 -9.52 -3.21
N ALA A 47 23.80 -10.47 -2.37
CA ALA A 47 22.43 -10.96 -2.30
C ALA A 47 21.42 -9.86 -1.95
N ALA A 48 21.83 -8.83 -1.19
CA ALA A 48 20.98 -7.69 -0.89
C ALA A 48 20.73 -6.82 -2.14
N VAL A 49 21.68 -6.77 -3.08
CA VAL A 49 21.50 -6.07 -4.37
C VAL A 49 20.46 -6.80 -5.22
N LEU A 50 20.56 -8.13 -5.33
CA LEU A 50 19.58 -8.94 -6.06
C LEU A 50 18.16 -8.85 -5.44
N ALA A 51 18.07 -8.91 -4.11
CA ALA A 51 16.79 -8.75 -3.41
C ALA A 51 16.19 -7.36 -3.62
N TRP A 52 17.04 -6.32 -3.67
CA TRP A 52 16.61 -4.96 -3.93
C TRP A 52 16.10 -4.76 -5.36
N GLU A 53 16.75 -5.35 -6.36
CA GLU A 53 16.29 -5.27 -7.76
C GLU A 53 14.91 -5.91 -7.93
N ALA A 54 14.71 -7.09 -7.32
CA ALA A 54 13.42 -7.76 -7.30
C ALA A 54 12.34 -6.89 -6.62
N TRP A 55 12.64 -6.36 -5.43
CA TRP A 55 11.74 -5.44 -4.74
C TRP A 55 11.44 -4.18 -5.57
N ARG A 56 12.45 -3.57 -6.20
CA ARG A 56 12.27 -2.36 -7.01
C ARG A 56 11.37 -2.60 -8.22
N ALA A 57 11.47 -3.77 -8.85
CA ALA A 57 10.58 -4.16 -9.93
C ALA A 57 9.13 -4.30 -9.44
N ALA A 58 8.93 -4.98 -8.30
CA ALA A 58 7.62 -5.11 -7.67
C ALA A 58 7.04 -3.75 -7.26
N HIS A 59 7.81 -2.89 -6.58
CA HIS A 59 7.40 -1.55 -6.18
C HIS A 59 6.92 -0.69 -7.35
N ARG A 60 7.63 -0.73 -8.49
CA ARG A 60 7.20 -0.02 -9.71
C ARG A 60 5.89 -0.57 -10.26
N ARG A 61 5.71 -1.89 -10.24
CA ARG A 61 4.48 -2.57 -10.66
C ARG A 61 3.30 -2.19 -9.75
N THR A 62 3.48 -2.23 -8.42
CA THR A 62 2.46 -1.81 -7.45
C THR A 62 2.05 -0.37 -7.67
N LEU A 63 3.00 0.56 -7.82
CA LEU A 63 2.69 1.97 -8.10
C LEU A 63 1.89 2.16 -9.41
N ALA A 64 2.22 1.41 -10.46
CA ALA A 64 1.49 1.48 -11.73
C ALA A 64 0.06 0.95 -11.59
N LEU A 65 -0.13 -0.16 -10.87
CA LEU A 65 -1.43 -0.76 -10.61
C LEU A 65 -2.29 0.10 -9.69
N CYS A 66 -1.70 0.70 -8.66
CA CYS A 66 -2.36 1.66 -7.78
C CYS A 66 -2.91 2.86 -8.55
N ARG A 67 -2.12 3.46 -9.45
CA ARG A 67 -2.60 4.55 -10.32
C ARG A 67 -3.70 4.09 -11.28
N LYS A 68 -3.62 2.85 -11.78
CA LYS A 68 -4.67 2.27 -12.63
C LYS A 68 -5.97 2.10 -11.84
N GLN A 69 -5.91 1.50 -10.66
CA GLN A 69 -7.06 1.29 -9.79
C GLN A 69 -7.70 2.64 -9.40
N GLN A 70 -6.92 3.63 -8.95
CA GLN A 70 -7.43 4.95 -8.57
C GLN A 70 -8.13 5.69 -9.71
N ARG A 71 -7.61 5.57 -10.93
CA ARG A 71 -8.23 6.15 -12.12
C ARG A 71 -9.58 5.49 -12.43
N LEU A 72 -9.64 4.16 -12.39
CA LEU A 72 -10.88 3.41 -12.62
C LEU A 72 -11.90 3.68 -11.51
N GLU A 73 -11.46 3.79 -10.26
CA GLU A 73 -12.31 4.19 -9.12
C GLU A 73 -12.89 5.59 -9.33
N SER A 74 -12.06 6.55 -9.72
CA SER A 74 -12.48 7.92 -10.03
C SER A 74 -13.47 7.95 -11.19
N GLU A 75 -13.28 7.10 -12.19
CA GLU A 75 -14.18 6.96 -13.32
C GLU A 75 -15.55 6.39 -12.93
N LEU A 76 -15.59 5.36 -12.09
CA LEU A 76 -16.84 4.81 -11.53
C LEU A 76 -17.55 5.84 -10.67
N ALA A 77 -16.83 6.49 -9.75
CA ALA A 77 -17.40 7.50 -8.87
C ALA A 77 -17.98 8.69 -9.68
N ARG A 78 -17.28 9.12 -10.75
CA ARG A 78 -17.77 10.18 -11.64
C ARG A 78 -19.00 9.77 -12.46
N THR A 79 -19.06 8.51 -12.91
CA THR A 79 -20.09 8.05 -13.87
C THR A 79 -21.34 7.55 -13.16
N ILE A 80 -21.19 6.80 -12.07
CA ILE A 80 -22.29 6.16 -11.35
C ILE A 80 -22.62 6.90 -10.03
N GLY A 81 -21.61 7.52 -9.40
CA GLY A 81 -21.73 8.08 -8.05
C GLY A 81 -21.80 6.99 -6.98
N PHE A 82 -21.77 7.38 -5.71
CA PHE A 82 -21.92 6.44 -4.59
C PHE A 82 -23.38 6.03 -4.37
N PRO A 83 -23.66 4.83 -3.83
CA PRO A 83 -25.02 4.40 -3.51
C PRO A 83 -25.74 5.40 -2.62
N GLN A 84 -26.89 5.88 -3.08
CA GLN A 84 -27.73 6.82 -2.35
C GLN A 84 -29.21 6.65 -2.68
N ALA A 85 -30.04 6.73 -1.66
CA ALA A 85 -31.49 6.88 -1.75
C ALA A 85 -31.89 8.19 -1.04
N PHE A 86 -32.82 8.94 -1.62
CA PHE A 86 -33.37 10.13 -0.97
C PHE A 86 -34.72 9.78 -0.35
N LEU A 87 -34.81 9.93 0.96
CA LEU A 87 -36.01 9.64 1.74
C LEU A 87 -36.70 10.97 2.10
N ALA A 88 -37.81 11.26 1.44
CA ALA A 88 -38.69 12.36 1.79
C ALA A 88 -39.95 11.81 2.44
N ALA A 89 -40.21 12.17 3.70
CA ALA A 89 -41.37 11.74 4.47
C ALA A 89 -41.90 12.91 5.30
N THR A 90 -43.19 12.92 5.60
CA THR A 90 -43.85 13.97 6.40
C THR A 90 -43.30 14.11 7.82
N GLU A 91 -42.75 13.01 8.33
CA GLU A 91 -42.17 12.87 9.66
C GLU A 91 -40.73 13.40 9.73
N LEU A 92 -40.13 13.69 8.57
CA LEU A 92 -38.78 14.21 8.47
C LEU A 92 -38.83 15.72 8.17
N PRO A 93 -38.00 16.53 8.85
CA PRO A 93 -37.98 17.99 8.63
C PRO A 93 -37.45 18.37 7.24
N SER A 94 -36.68 17.49 6.60
CA SER A 94 -36.18 17.65 5.23
C SER A 94 -35.84 16.28 4.63
N PRO A 95 -35.70 16.18 3.29
CA PRO A 95 -35.28 14.94 2.65
C PRO A 95 -33.90 14.48 3.15
N VAL A 96 -33.82 13.24 3.63
CA VAL A 96 -32.57 12.65 4.16
C VAL A 96 -31.92 11.76 3.11
N ARG A 97 -30.60 11.88 2.94
CA ARG A 97 -29.81 10.96 2.11
C ARG A 97 -29.47 9.71 2.90
N ILE A 98 -29.88 8.57 2.39
CA ILE A 98 -29.58 7.24 2.91
C ILE A 98 -28.54 6.57 2.01
N ASN A 99 -27.40 6.18 2.56
CA ASN A 99 -26.31 5.52 1.83
C ASN A 99 -26.25 4.00 2.09
N SER A 100 -26.95 3.51 3.12
CA SER A 100 -26.98 2.11 3.50
C SER A 100 -28.29 1.74 4.19
N LEU A 101 -28.64 0.45 4.18
CA LEU A 101 -29.80 -0.03 4.92
C LEU A 101 -29.60 0.06 6.44
N TRP A 102 -28.36 -0.02 6.92
CA TRP A 102 -28.07 0.18 8.33
C TRP A 102 -28.40 1.60 8.78
N GLN A 103 -27.97 2.62 8.01
CA GLN A 103 -28.32 4.02 8.29
C GLN A 103 -29.85 4.24 8.25
N PHE A 104 -30.54 3.55 7.33
CA PHE A 104 -31.99 3.59 7.30
C PHE A 104 -32.61 2.98 8.56
N ASP A 105 -32.15 1.79 8.97
CA ASP A 105 -32.68 1.08 10.14
C ASP A 105 -32.43 1.86 11.43
N GLU A 106 -31.29 2.56 11.53
CA GLU A 106 -30.99 3.49 12.62
C GLU A 106 -32.00 4.65 12.65
N LEU A 107 -32.22 5.32 11.51
CA LEU A 107 -33.20 6.40 11.40
C LEU A 107 -34.64 5.93 11.69
N ALA A 108 -34.98 4.71 11.25
CA ALA A 108 -36.29 4.11 11.50
C ALA A 108 -36.47 3.70 12.98
N GLY A 109 -35.39 3.55 13.75
CA GLY A 109 -35.44 3.38 15.20
C GLY A 109 -36.00 4.62 15.90
N ASP A 110 -35.60 5.80 15.46
CA ASP A 110 -36.09 7.08 15.98
C ASP A 110 -37.46 7.47 15.40
N VAL A 111 -37.74 7.03 14.16
CA VAL A 111 -39.01 7.30 13.45
C VAL A 111 -39.63 6.00 12.93
N PRO A 112 -40.35 5.24 13.77
CA PRO A 112 -40.85 3.90 13.42
C PRO A 112 -41.78 3.84 12.21
N SER A 113 -42.48 4.94 11.87
CA SER A 113 -43.35 4.98 10.68
C SER A 113 -42.59 4.79 9.37
N LEU A 114 -41.28 5.09 9.35
CA LEU A 114 -40.44 4.89 8.17
C LEU A 114 -40.25 3.42 7.82
N CYS A 115 -40.40 2.48 8.77
CA CYS A 115 -40.20 1.04 8.54
C CYS A 115 -40.93 0.51 7.30
N VAL A 116 -42.11 1.06 6.97
CA VAL A 116 -42.90 0.65 5.80
C VAL A 116 -42.17 0.89 4.47
N ARG A 117 -41.24 1.85 4.44
CA ARG A 117 -40.44 2.23 3.26
C ARG A 117 -39.12 1.49 3.12
N ARG A 118 -38.80 0.59 4.06
CA ARG A 118 -37.53 -0.14 4.05
C ARG A 118 -37.29 -0.89 2.73
N ALA A 119 -38.33 -1.53 2.20
CA ALA A 119 -38.25 -2.28 0.95
C ALA A 119 -37.99 -1.38 -0.27
N GLU A 120 -38.60 -0.19 -0.29
CA GLU A 120 -38.40 0.83 -1.33
C GLU A 120 -36.94 1.31 -1.32
N VAL A 121 -36.44 1.71 -0.14
CA VAL A 121 -35.04 2.15 0.03
C VAL A 121 -34.07 1.03 -0.34
N ALA A 122 -34.35 -0.20 0.08
CA ALA A 122 -33.54 -1.37 -0.29
C ALA A 122 -33.52 -1.60 -1.81
N ALA A 123 -34.63 -1.37 -2.51
CA ALA A 123 -34.70 -1.52 -3.95
C ALA A 123 -33.88 -0.43 -4.66
N VAL A 124 -33.96 0.82 -4.21
CA VAL A 124 -33.17 1.94 -4.77
C VAL A 124 -31.67 1.69 -4.60
N LEU A 125 -31.24 1.30 -3.41
CA LEU A 125 -29.83 1.00 -3.13
C LEU A 125 -29.33 -0.20 -3.96
N ARG A 126 -30.13 -1.27 -4.10
CA ARG A 126 -29.78 -2.42 -4.95
C ARG A 126 -29.70 -2.06 -6.43
N ALA A 127 -30.63 -1.27 -6.94
CA ALA A 127 -30.61 -0.82 -8.33
C ALA A 127 -29.39 0.09 -8.62
N HIS A 128 -28.95 0.87 -7.63
CA HIS A 128 -27.69 1.59 -7.73
C HIS A 128 -26.49 0.65 -7.75
N GLN A 129 -26.41 -0.31 -6.80
CA GLN A 129 -25.33 -1.29 -6.75
C GLN A 129 -25.20 -2.08 -8.06
N GLN A 130 -26.32 -2.50 -8.66
CA GLN A 130 -26.32 -3.20 -9.96
C GLN A 130 -25.67 -2.35 -11.06
N ARG A 131 -26.02 -1.06 -11.15
CA ARG A 131 -25.39 -0.15 -12.12
C ARG A 131 -23.90 0.03 -11.86
N TRP A 132 -23.48 0.05 -10.59
CA TRP A 132 -22.06 0.09 -10.23
C TRP A 132 -21.34 -1.19 -10.68
N ASP A 133 -21.92 -2.36 -10.39
CA ASP A 133 -21.35 -3.66 -10.75
C ASP A 133 -21.29 -3.87 -12.27
N ASP A 134 -22.30 -3.40 -13.01
CA ASP A 134 -22.30 -3.41 -14.48
C ASP A 134 -21.20 -2.53 -15.05
N ALA A 135 -21.04 -1.31 -14.52
CA ALA A 135 -19.99 -0.39 -14.94
C ALA A 135 -18.60 -0.93 -14.58
N ASP A 136 -18.45 -1.51 -13.39
CA ASP A 136 -17.23 -2.19 -12.96
C ASP A 136 -16.88 -3.34 -13.90
N ARG A 137 -17.83 -4.23 -14.22
CA ARG A 137 -17.62 -5.30 -15.21
C ARG A 137 -17.17 -4.76 -16.57
N ALA A 138 -17.69 -3.61 -16.99
CA ALA A 138 -17.34 -3.00 -18.27
C ALA A 138 -15.92 -2.41 -18.28
N ILE A 139 -15.46 -1.77 -17.19
CA ILE A 139 -14.16 -1.08 -17.14
C ILE A 139 -13.06 -1.87 -16.42
N GLY A 140 -13.41 -2.94 -15.71
CA GLY A 140 -12.52 -3.84 -15.00
C GLY A 140 -11.91 -3.26 -13.71
N TYR A 141 -12.67 -2.48 -12.94
CA TYR A 141 -12.17 -1.87 -11.70
C TYR A 141 -11.81 -2.92 -10.63
N SER A 142 -12.71 -3.86 -10.34
CA SER A 142 -12.48 -4.90 -9.33
C SER A 142 -11.31 -5.81 -9.70
N VAL A 143 -11.12 -6.10 -10.99
CA VAL A 143 -9.95 -6.85 -11.47
C VAL A 143 -8.66 -6.04 -11.25
N ALA A 144 -8.67 -4.75 -11.58
CA ALA A 144 -7.51 -3.88 -11.33
C ALA A 144 -7.19 -3.75 -9.83
N ARG A 145 -8.22 -3.72 -8.97
CA ARG A 145 -8.08 -3.73 -7.51
C ARG A 145 -7.42 -5.02 -7.02
N GLN A 146 -7.88 -6.18 -7.48
CA GLN A 146 -7.27 -7.47 -7.11
C GLN A 146 -5.82 -7.58 -7.58
N GLN A 147 -5.50 -7.08 -8.78
CA GLN A 147 -4.12 -7.05 -9.28
C GLN A 147 -3.22 -6.14 -8.44
N GLU A 148 -3.75 -4.99 -8.00
CA GLU A 148 -3.04 -4.07 -7.12
C GLU A 148 -2.76 -4.68 -5.76
N GLU A 149 -3.76 -5.33 -5.16
CA GLU A 149 -3.63 -6.04 -3.88
C GLU A 149 -2.57 -7.15 -3.96
N ALA A 150 -2.63 -8.00 -5.01
CA ALA A 150 -1.64 -9.05 -5.22
C ALA A 150 -0.22 -8.48 -5.43
N ALA A 151 -0.08 -7.36 -6.13
CA ALA A 151 1.21 -6.70 -6.31
C ALA A 151 1.73 -6.08 -5.00
N SER A 152 0.85 -5.49 -4.18
CA SER A 152 1.20 -4.97 -2.85
C SER A 152 1.71 -6.09 -1.95
N ALA A 153 0.99 -7.22 -1.89
CA ALA A 153 1.41 -8.37 -1.09
C ALA A 153 2.79 -8.93 -1.53
N ASP A 154 3.05 -8.99 -2.85
CA ASP A 154 4.36 -9.41 -3.36
C ASP A 154 5.46 -8.40 -3.03
N GLU A 155 5.18 -7.10 -3.14
CA GLU A 155 6.11 -6.04 -2.75
C GLU A 155 6.47 -6.12 -1.26
N GLU A 156 5.49 -6.33 -0.39
CA GLU A 156 5.67 -6.50 1.06
C GLU A 156 6.56 -7.70 1.39
N ARG A 157 6.32 -8.83 0.75
CA ARG A 157 7.16 -10.02 0.88
C ARG A 157 8.60 -9.75 0.43
N LEU A 158 8.77 -9.05 -0.68
CA LEU A 158 10.10 -8.75 -1.23
C LEU A 158 10.87 -7.73 -0.40
N ILE A 159 10.21 -6.72 0.18
CA ILE A 159 10.89 -5.74 1.04
C ILE A 159 11.32 -6.37 2.37
N ALA A 160 10.49 -7.24 2.94
CA ALA A 160 10.86 -8.01 4.13
C ALA A 160 12.09 -8.88 3.86
N ARG A 161 12.11 -9.59 2.73
CA ARG A 161 13.28 -10.38 2.29
C ARG A 161 14.52 -9.51 2.11
N LEU A 162 14.41 -8.34 1.48
CA LEU A 162 15.53 -7.41 1.31
C LEU A 162 16.13 -7.02 2.67
N PHE A 163 15.31 -6.64 3.65
CA PHE A 163 15.82 -6.22 4.95
C PHE A 163 16.44 -7.37 5.76
N ALA A 164 15.88 -8.58 5.64
CA ALA A 164 16.42 -9.81 6.26
C ALA A 164 17.70 -10.34 5.59
N THR A 165 17.99 -9.96 4.34
CA THR A 165 19.19 -10.42 3.61
C THR A 165 20.40 -9.61 4.02
N ASP A 166 21.47 -10.20 4.57
CA ASP A 166 22.68 -9.46 4.92
C ASP A 166 23.31 -8.78 3.70
N ALA A 167 23.74 -7.52 3.89
CA ALA A 167 24.49 -6.80 2.88
C ALA A 167 25.98 -7.07 3.10
N THR A 168 26.64 -7.65 2.10
CA THR A 168 28.09 -7.91 2.13
C THR A 168 28.90 -6.84 1.42
N SER A 169 28.23 -5.84 0.82
CA SER A 169 28.88 -4.71 0.14
C SER A 169 28.25 -3.35 0.49
N LEU A 170 29.00 -2.28 0.26
CA LEU A 170 28.50 -0.90 0.35
C LEU A 170 27.34 -0.65 -0.64
N ARG A 171 27.33 -1.34 -1.79
CA ARG A 171 26.24 -1.27 -2.76
C ARG A 171 24.96 -1.90 -2.19
N GLY A 172 25.06 -3.03 -1.49
CA GLY A 172 23.94 -3.66 -0.77
C GLY A 172 23.38 -2.79 0.36
N LEU A 173 24.26 -2.13 1.14
CA LEU A 173 23.83 -1.16 2.16
C LEU A 173 23.11 0.04 1.53
N SER A 174 23.64 0.59 0.44
CA SER A 174 22.98 1.69 -0.30
C SER A 174 21.62 1.26 -0.87
N ALA A 175 21.50 0.01 -1.33
CA ALA A 175 20.27 -0.58 -1.83
C ALA A 175 19.19 -0.66 -0.72
N LYS A 176 19.53 -1.19 0.47
CA LYS A 176 18.62 -1.22 1.63
C LYS A 176 18.16 0.18 2.05
N LEU A 177 19.09 1.12 2.17
CA LEU A 177 18.75 2.53 2.46
C LEU A 177 17.86 3.14 1.37
N GLY A 178 18.11 2.78 0.10
CA GLY A 178 17.30 3.16 -1.03
C GLY A 178 15.84 2.72 -0.89
N ALA A 179 15.61 1.45 -0.56
CA ALA A 179 14.27 0.90 -0.32
C ALA A 179 13.58 1.56 0.87
N LEU A 180 14.30 1.73 1.99
CA LEU A 180 13.75 2.35 3.19
C LEU A 180 13.26 3.78 2.93
N ILE A 181 14.06 4.58 2.22
CA ILE A 181 13.67 5.94 1.83
C ILE A 181 12.49 5.91 0.87
N ALA A 182 12.48 5.01 -0.11
CA ALA A 182 11.41 4.93 -1.10
C ALA A 182 10.04 4.54 -0.51
N VAL A 183 10.01 3.79 0.59
CA VAL A 183 8.76 3.43 1.28
C VAL A 183 8.37 4.46 2.34
N GLY A 184 9.33 4.99 3.08
CA GLY A 184 9.04 5.84 4.24
C GLY A 184 8.96 7.35 3.95
N ALA A 185 9.57 7.82 2.86
CA ALA A 185 9.67 9.24 2.51
C ALA A 185 8.67 9.68 1.43
N ASP A 186 7.49 9.06 1.38
CA ASP A 186 6.44 9.42 0.44
C ASP A 186 5.79 10.78 0.79
N GLY A 187 5.47 11.57 -0.23
CA GLY A 187 4.72 12.82 -0.09
C GLY A 187 5.46 13.93 0.70
N ALA A 188 4.68 14.77 1.40
CA ALA A 188 5.21 15.92 2.15
C ALA A 188 6.07 15.50 3.35
N GLU A 189 5.76 14.33 3.92
CA GLU A 189 6.45 13.72 5.05
C GLU A 189 7.93 13.45 4.77
N GLY A 190 8.26 13.12 3.52
CA GLY A 190 9.63 12.89 3.08
C GLY A 190 10.57 14.10 3.21
N ARG A 191 10.05 15.29 3.55
CA ARG A 191 10.85 16.50 3.80
C ARG A 191 11.27 16.65 5.26
N HIS A 192 10.62 15.95 6.18
CA HIS A 192 10.89 16.03 7.61
C HIS A 192 11.92 14.99 8.06
N PHE A 193 12.50 15.21 9.24
CA PHE A 193 13.38 14.23 9.88
C PHE A 193 12.67 12.86 9.97
N PRO A 194 13.37 11.73 9.72
CA PRO A 194 14.81 11.58 9.44
C PRO A 194 15.20 11.55 7.94
N TRP A 195 14.26 11.76 7.03
CA TRP A 195 14.45 11.45 5.60
C TRP A 195 15.55 12.27 4.90
N PRO A 196 15.72 13.58 5.15
CA PRO A 196 16.87 14.31 4.62
C PRO A 196 18.22 13.73 5.07
N GLN A 197 18.34 13.32 6.33
CA GLN A 197 19.54 12.74 6.92
C GLN A 197 19.83 11.37 6.28
N MET A 198 18.82 10.52 6.15
CA MET A 198 18.96 9.22 5.49
C MET A 198 19.40 9.34 4.02
N ARG A 199 18.89 10.35 3.30
CA ARG A 199 19.35 10.63 1.93
C ARG A 199 20.80 11.09 1.87
N ARG A 200 21.31 11.79 2.90
CA ARG A 200 22.74 12.15 3.00
C ARG A 200 23.59 10.89 3.24
N ILE A 201 23.23 10.09 4.25
CA ILE A 201 23.91 8.82 4.56
C ILE A 201 23.98 7.92 3.31
N ARG A 202 22.87 7.77 2.57
CA ARG A 202 22.88 6.98 1.32
C ARG A 202 23.89 7.51 0.29
N ARG A 203 24.00 8.84 0.12
CA ARG A 203 24.98 9.44 -0.80
C ARG A 203 26.42 9.17 -0.34
N ASP A 204 26.67 9.26 0.95
CA ASP A 204 28.00 9.01 1.52
C ASP A 204 28.41 7.55 1.33
N VAL A 205 27.49 6.60 1.57
CA VAL A 205 27.71 5.16 1.32
C VAL A 205 27.99 4.89 -0.16
N THR A 206 27.22 5.50 -1.08
CA THR A 206 27.48 5.37 -2.53
C THR A 206 28.85 5.92 -2.92
N ARG A 207 29.24 7.10 -2.42
CA ARG A 207 30.56 7.68 -2.67
C ARG A 207 31.68 6.77 -2.15
N LEU A 208 31.53 6.20 -0.95
CA LEU A 208 32.52 5.28 -0.39
C LEU A 208 32.63 3.99 -1.22
N ALA A 209 31.53 3.50 -1.79
CA ALA A 209 31.55 2.34 -2.69
C ALA A 209 32.39 2.62 -3.94
N GLU A 210 32.18 3.77 -4.58
CA GLU A 210 32.93 4.20 -5.76
C GLU A 210 34.43 4.34 -5.47
N LEU A 211 34.80 4.94 -4.32
CA LEU A 211 36.20 5.08 -3.91
C LEU A 211 36.86 3.74 -3.60
N HIS A 212 36.11 2.78 -3.03
CA HIS A 212 36.63 1.44 -2.76
C HIS A 212 36.94 0.68 -4.06
N GLU A 213 36.06 0.76 -5.06
CA GLU A 213 36.24 0.15 -6.38
C GLU A 213 37.43 0.74 -7.15
N GLN A 214 37.67 2.05 -7.02
CA GLN A 214 38.84 2.70 -7.62
C GLN A 214 40.15 2.21 -7.00
N ARG A 215 40.20 2.04 -5.67
CA ARG A 215 41.39 1.57 -4.96
C ARG A 215 41.76 0.12 -5.31
N THR A 216 40.78 -0.77 -5.39
CA THR A 216 41.02 -2.16 -5.79
C THR A 216 41.51 -2.25 -7.23
N SER A 217 40.99 -1.41 -8.13
CA SER A 217 41.42 -1.34 -9.54
C SER A 217 42.85 -0.80 -9.71
N THR A 218 43.28 0.16 -8.90
CA THR A 218 44.66 0.70 -8.96
C THR A 218 45.72 -0.24 -8.39
N PHE A 219 45.35 -1.24 -7.60
CA PHE A 219 46.29 -2.19 -6.99
C PHE A 219 46.47 -3.48 -7.82
N THR A 220 45.59 -3.71 -8.79
CA THR A 220 45.62 -4.88 -9.70
C THR A 220 46.24 -4.58 -11.08
N ALA A 221 46.70 -3.35 -11.31
CA ALA A 221 47.41 -2.92 -12.53
C ALA A 221 48.90 -2.69 -12.23
#